data_AF-A0A6J4ULX6-F1
#
_entry.id   AF-A0A6J4ULX6-F1
#
_cell.length_a   1.000
_cell.length_b   1.000
_cell.length_c   1.000
_cell.angle_alpha   90.00
_cell.angle_beta   90.00
_cell.angle_gamma   90.00
#
_symmetry.space_group_name_H-M   'P 1'
#
loop_
_entity.id
_entity.type
_entity.pdbx_description
1 polymer ?
#
loop_
_entity_poly.entity_id
_entity_poly.type
_entity_poly.pdbx_seq_one_letter_code
_entity_poly.pdbx_strand_id
1 'polypeptide(L)'
;MTGGSRADSLADGLHLDHDEHYVLTDEFLTVWRELMQGEMVDFKGEHLDAQGGNLRFPPVQRPYPPLYFGGSSPAGLEVGAKHADVYLTWGEPPAQVEEKVKAVRALAEAQGRTVRFRLRLHVIVRRRGERRGTRRTT
;
A
#
# COMPACT_ATOMS: atom_id res chain seq x y z
N MET A 1 -5.48 -1.20 9.82
CA MET A 1 -4.53 -0.59 8.85
C MET A 1 -5.29 -0.13 7.61
N THR A 2 -4.72 0.81 6.84
CA THR A 2 -5.36 1.49 5.70
C THR A 2 -5.99 0.54 4.67
N GLY A 3 -7.12 0.96 4.09
CA GLY A 3 -7.83 0.22 3.03
C GLY A 3 -9.03 -0.64 3.49
N GLY A 4 -9.32 -0.69 4.80
CA GLY A 4 -10.52 -1.33 5.36
C GLY A 4 -11.75 -0.42 5.42
N SER A 5 -12.91 -0.97 5.76
CA SER A 5 -14.11 -0.16 6.00
C SER A 5 -14.03 0.52 7.37
N ARG A 6 -14.71 1.66 7.55
CA ARG A 6 -14.78 2.35 8.86
C ARG A 6 -15.32 1.43 9.96
N ALA A 7 -16.27 0.55 9.64
CA ALA A 7 -16.83 -0.40 10.61
C ALA A 7 -15.76 -1.40 11.09
N ASP A 8 -14.92 -1.89 10.18
CA ASP A 8 -13.83 -2.81 10.53
C ASP A 8 -12.76 -2.10 11.38
N SER A 9 -12.35 -0.88 10.99
CA SER A 9 -11.41 -0.08 11.79
C SER A 9 -11.90 0.11 13.23
N LEU A 10 -13.18 0.46 13.40
CA LEU A 10 -13.78 0.63 14.73
C LEU A 10 -13.83 -0.68 15.50
N ALA A 11 -14.11 -1.81 14.83
CA ALA A 11 -14.11 -3.13 15.46
C ALA A 11 -12.71 -3.54 15.94
N ASP A 12 -11.66 -3.13 15.22
CA ASP A 12 -10.26 -3.34 15.58
C ASP A 12 -9.74 -2.33 16.64
N GLY A 13 -10.59 -1.41 17.11
CA GLY A 13 -10.24 -0.39 18.10
C GLY A 13 -9.48 0.82 17.53
N LEU A 14 -9.46 0.99 16.20
CA LEU A 14 -8.87 2.14 15.53
C LEU A 14 -9.95 3.21 15.28
N HIS A 15 -9.92 4.27 16.09
CA HIS A 15 -10.87 5.37 16.05
C HIS A 15 -10.31 6.61 15.31
N LEU A 16 -9.68 6.39 14.16
CA LEU A 16 -9.04 7.43 13.36
C LEU A 16 -9.93 7.85 12.17
N ASP A 17 -9.76 9.08 11.72
CA ASP A 17 -10.32 9.52 10.45
C ASP A 17 -9.50 9.02 9.23
N HIS A 18 -9.94 9.38 8.03
CA HIS A 18 -9.32 8.87 6.79
C HIS A 18 -7.85 9.28 6.66
N ASP A 19 -7.50 10.51 7.02
CA ASP A 19 -6.16 11.06 6.81
C ASP A 19 -5.23 10.63 7.94
N GLU A 20 -5.72 10.62 9.19
CA GLU A 20 -5.02 10.06 10.36
C GLU A 20 -4.64 8.58 10.13
N HIS A 21 -5.48 7.82 9.44
CA HIS A 21 -5.15 6.45 9.05
C HIS A 21 -3.88 6.38 8.17
N TYR A 22 -3.64 7.36 7.30
CA TYR A 22 -2.42 7.40 6.49
C TYR A 22 -1.21 7.91 7.29
N VAL A 23 -1.40 8.81 8.26
CA VAL A 23 -0.34 9.18 9.22
C VAL A 23 0.13 7.95 9.98
N LEU A 24 -0.78 7.21 10.61
CA LEU A 24 -0.44 5.97 11.31
C LEU A 24 0.24 4.94 10.38
N THR A 25 -0.19 4.85 9.12
CA THR A 25 0.42 3.94 8.14
C THR A 25 1.84 4.36 7.80
N ASP A 26 2.09 5.67 7.62
CA ASP A 26 3.42 6.20 7.38
C ASP A 26 4.39 5.90 8.53
N GLU A 27 3.95 6.14 9.76
CA GLU A 27 4.70 5.85 10.98
C GLU A 27 5.02 4.35 11.08
N PHE A 28 3.99 3.51 10.91
CA PHE A 28 4.15 2.06 10.96
C PHE A 28 5.15 1.56 9.93
N LEU A 29 5.05 2.02 8.67
CA LEU A 29 5.95 1.57 7.60
C LEU A 29 7.37 2.08 7.77
N THR A 30 7.55 3.23 8.42
CA THR A 30 8.87 3.75 8.81
C THR A 30 9.53 2.81 9.82
N VAL A 31 8.86 2.54 10.94
CA VAL A 31 9.34 1.61 11.98
C VAL A 31 9.57 0.20 11.41
N TRP A 32 8.61 -0.30 10.64
CA TRP A 32 8.68 -1.64 10.05
C TRP A 32 9.90 -1.79 9.13
N ARG A 33 10.21 -0.79 8.30
CA ARG A 33 11.34 -0.89 7.36
C ARG A 33 12.66 -0.99 8.09
N GLU A 34 12.89 -0.14 9.09
CA GLU A 34 14.12 -0.12 9.88
C GLU A 34 14.28 -1.45 10.64
N LEU A 35 13.21 -1.92 11.29
CA LEU A 35 13.21 -3.23 11.95
C LEU A 35 13.56 -4.37 10.99
N MET A 36 12.99 -4.37 9.78
CA MET A 36 13.26 -5.41 8.79
C MET A 36 14.67 -5.34 8.20
N GLN A 37 15.31 -4.17 8.23
CA GLN A 37 16.73 -4.04 7.89
C GLN A 37 17.65 -4.59 8.99
N GLY A 38 17.11 -4.83 10.19
CA GLY A 38 17.85 -5.33 11.35
C GLY A 38 18.32 -4.24 12.29
N GLU A 39 17.83 -3.01 12.11
CA GLU A 39 18.17 -1.89 12.97
C GLU A 39 17.45 -1.96 14.33
N MET A 40 18.02 -1.29 15.32
CA MET A 40 17.32 -0.96 16.55
C MET A 40 16.57 0.36 16.36
N VAL A 41 15.30 0.39 16.71
CA VAL A 41 14.38 1.49 16.38
C VAL A 41 13.87 2.15 17.65
N ASP A 42 14.20 3.43 17.79
CA ASP A 42 13.51 4.38 18.67
C ASP A 42 12.74 5.35 17.78
N PHE A 43 11.41 5.36 17.89
CA PHE A 43 10.53 6.16 17.03
C PHE A 43 9.45 6.84 17.87
N LYS A 44 9.26 8.14 17.66
CA LYS A 44 8.17 8.90 18.28
C LYS A 44 7.42 9.69 17.21
N GLY A 45 6.22 9.23 16.89
CA GLY A 45 5.27 9.90 16.01
C GLY A 45 4.04 10.42 16.77
N GLU A 46 3.03 10.82 16.01
CA GLU A 46 1.71 11.21 16.50
C GLU A 46 0.94 10.03 17.09
N HIS A 47 1.06 8.85 16.46
CA HIS A 47 0.30 7.66 16.87
C HIS A 47 1.17 6.54 17.45
N LEU A 48 2.43 6.42 17.04
CA LEU A 48 3.35 5.38 17.51
C LEU A 48 4.48 5.93 18.39
N ASP A 49 4.81 5.18 19.44
CA ASP A 49 5.95 5.40 20.33
C ASP A 49 6.65 4.05 20.54
N ALA A 50 7.72 3.82 19.78
CA ALA A 50 8.54 2.63 19.88
C ALA A 50 9.87 2.97 20.56
N GLN A 51 10.25 2.18 21.56
CA GLN A 51 11.50 2.38 22.31
C GLN A 51 12.25 1.04 22.37
N GLY A 52 13.49 1.04 21.89
CA GLY A 52 14.35 -0.15 21.83
C GLY A 52 13.80 -1.27 20.95
N GLY A 53 12.99 -0.93 19.94
CA GLY A 53 12.41 -1.91 19.01
C GLY A 53 13.52 -2.67 18.28
N ASN A 54 13.50 -4.00 18.32
CA ASN A 54 14.44 -4.81 17.55
C ASN A 54 13.81 -6.14 17.14
N LEU A 55 14.33 -6.73 16.07
CA LEU A 55 13.95 -8.08 15.66
C LEU A 55 15.06 -9.07 15.99
N ARG A 56 14.75 -9.99 16.91
CA ARG A 56 15.64 -11.12 17.24
C ARG A 56 15.86 -12.06 16.06
N PHE A 57 14.90 -12.11 15.14
CA PHE A 57 14.93 -12.97 13.96
C PHE A 57 14.76 -12.10 12.71
N PRO A 58 15.86 -11.73 12.02
CA PRO A 58 15.78 -10.89 10.84
C PRO A 58 15.16 -11.65 9.65
N PRO A 59 14.57 -10.94 8.67
CA PRO A 59 14.02 -11.58 7.49
C PRO A 59 15.10 -12.24 6.64
N VAL A 60 14.72 -13.30 5.92
CA VAL A 60 15.61 -13.98 4.97
C VAL A 60 15.92 -13.09 3.77
N GLN A 61 14.93 -12.34 3.27
CA GLN A 61 15.08 -11.45 2.12
C GLN A 61 15.79 -10.15 2.53
N ARG A 62 16.73 -9.70 1.69
CA ARG A 62 17.48 -8.45 1.88
C ARG A 62 17.16 -7.43 0.77
N PRO A 63 17.17 -6.12 1.08
CA PRO A 63 17.36 -5.54 2.41
C PRO A 63 16.18 -5.82 3.36
N TYR A 64 14.99 -6.08 2.81
CA TYR A 64 13.76 -6.50 3.49
C TYR A 64 12.83 -7.18 2.47
N PRO A 65 11.76 -7.88 2.90
CA PRO A 65 10.75 -8.40 1.97
C PRO A 65 10.10 -7.27 1.15
N PRO A 66 9.90 -7.42 -0.18
CA PRO A 66 9.35 -6.34 -1.01
C PRO A 66 7.98 -5.85 -0.51
N LEU A 67 7.86 -4.54 -0.34
CA LEU A 67 6.64 -3.88 0.14
C LEU A 67 5.74 -3.47 -1.03
N TYR A 68 4.53 -4.01 -1.03
CA TYR A 68 3.46 -3.66 -1.97
C TYR A 68 2.48 -2.72 -1.29
N PHE A 69 2.13 -1.63 -1.97
CA PHE A 69 1.15 -0.68 -1.46
C PHE A 69 0.28 -0.14 -2.59
N GLY A 70 -0.95 0.25 -2.28
CA GLY A 70 -1.85 0.90 -3.22
C GLY A 70 -2.80 1.82 -2.47
N GLY A 71 -3.26 2.88 -3.14
CA GLY A 71 -4.18 3.84 -2.55
C GLY A 71 -4.37 5.04 -3.46
N SER A 72 -5.61 5.34 -3.85
CA SER A 72 -5.89 6.38 -4.85
C SER A 72 -6.12 7.78 -4.24
N SER A 73 -6.17 7.92 -2.92
CA SER A 73 -6.28 9.24 -2.27
C SER A 73 -4.94 9.98 -2.29
N PRO A 74 -4.92 11.32 -2.19
CA PRO A 74 -3.68 12.09 -2.14
C PRO A 74 -2.69 11.59 -1.06
N ALA A 75 -3.17 11.41 0.18
CA ALA A 75 -2.36 10.86 1.27
C ALA A 75 -1.84 9.44 0.96
N GLY A 76 -2.65 8.61 0.29
CA GLY A 76 -2.24 7.28 -0.16
C GLY A 76 -1.17 7.30 -1.25
N LEU A 77 -1.20 8.28 -2.15
CA LEU A 77 -0.14 8.47 -3.15
C LEU A 77 1.18 8.86 -2.48
N GLU A 78 1.13 9.75 -1.48
CA GLU A 78 2.31 10.19 -0.72
C GLU A 78 2.95 9.05 0.07
N VAL A 79 2.15 8.32 0.87
CA VAL A 79 2.63 7.15 1.62
C VAL A 79 3.16 6.08 0.67
N GLY A 80 2.46 5.83 -0.43
CA GLY A 80 2.89 4.88 -1.46
C GLY A 80 4.21 5.28 -2.11
N ALA A 81 4.40 6.55 -2.45
CA ALA A 81 5.64 7.07 -3.02
C ALA A 81 6.82 6.99 -2.03
N LYS A 82 6.55 7.26 -0.74
CA LYS A 82 7.56 7.21 0.33
C LYS A 82 8.00 5.79 0.66
N HIS A 83 7.06 4.84 0.68
CA HIS A 83 7.34 3.50 1.21
C HIS A 83 7.32 2.36 0.20
N ALA A 84 6.49 2.39 -0.83
CA ALA A 84 6.31 1.22 -1.67
C ALA A 84 7.59 0.88 -2.45
N ASP A 85 7.88 -0.40 -2.59
CA ASP A 85 8.78 -0.90 -3.64
C ASP A 85 8.00 -1.21 -4.92
N VAL A 86 6.74 -1.60 -4.73
CA VAL A 86 5.78 -1.86 -5.79
C VAL A 86 4.46 -1.16 -5.49
N TYR A 87 4.10 -0.21 -6.33
CA TYR A 87 2.80 0.45 -6.28
C TYR A 87 1.79 -0.37 -7.11
N LEU A 88 0.75 -0.86 -6.44
CA LEU A 88 -0.32 -1.68 -7.01
C LEU A 88 -1.55 -0.79 -7.31
N THR A 89 -2.03 -0.81 -8.55
CA THR A 89 -3.25 -0.09 -8.95
C THR A 89 -4.28 -1.02 -9.60
N TRP A 90 -5.53 -0.57 -9.63
CA TRP A 90 -6.65 -1.28 -10.23
C TRP A 90 -6.69 -1.10 -11.74
N GLY A 91 -7.43 -1.96 -12.43
CA GLY A 91 -7.72 -1.88 -13.86
C GLY A 91 -8.60 -0.70 -14.26
N GLU A 92 -8.12 0.51 -14.04
CA GLU A 92 -8.74 1.75 -14.53
C GLU A 92 -8.45 1.95 -16.03
N PRO A 93 -9.17 2.85 -16.72
CA PRO A 93 -8.84 3.24 -18.09
C PRO A 93 -7.36 3.66 -18.21
N PRO A 94 -6.67 3.34 -19.33
CA PRO A 94 -5.23 3.57 -19.47
C PRO A 94 -4.78 5.01 -19.16
N ALA A 95 -5.57 6.02 -19.53
CA ALA A 95 -5.25 7.43 -19.24
C ALA A 95 -5.21 7.72 -17.73
N GLN A 96 -6.15 7.19 -16.95
CA GLN A 96 -6.17 7.38 -15.49
C GLN A 96 -5.01 6.64 -14.81
N VAL A 97 -4.66 5.45 -15.32
CA VAL A 97 -3.48 4.71 -14.86
C VAL A 97 -2.21 5.53 -15.14
N GLU A 98 -2.10 6.13 -16.33
CA GLU A 98 -0.96 6.97 -16.70
C GLU A 98 -0.80 8.18 -15.77
N GLU A 99 -1.90 8.91 -15.49
CA GLU A 99 -1.90 10.04 -14.56
C GLU A 99 -1.40 9.63 -13.17
N LYS A 100 -1.93 8.52 -12.64
CA LYS A 100 -1.55 7.99 -11.32
C LYS A 100 -0.08 7.54 -11.28
N VAL A 101 0.38 6.84 -12.31
CA VAL A 101 1.78 6.40 -12.43
C VAL A 101 2.72 7.61 -12.45
N LYS A 102 2.37 8.67 -13.20
CA LYS A 102 3.15 9.91 -13.23
C LYS A 102 3.19 10.60 -11.87
N ALA A 103 2.05 10.70 -11.19
CA ALA A 103 1.97 11.32 -9.87
C ALA A 103 2.85 10.60 -8.82
N VAL A 104 2.69 9.28 -8.68
CA VAL A 104 3.48 8.48 -7.73
C VAL A 104 4.97 8.52 -8.07
N ARG A 105 5.31 8.46 -9.37
CA ARG A 105 6.70 8.54 -9.82
C ARG A 105 7.33 9.87 -9.43
N ALA A 106 6.66 10.99 -9.71
CA ALA A 106 7.17 12.32 -9.37
C ALA A 106 7.38 12.48 -7.86
N LEU A 107 6.42 12.02 -7.05
CA LEU A 107 6.53 12.04 -5.59
C LEU A 107 7.71 11.18 -5.08
N ALA A 108 7.93 10.00 -5.67
CA ALA A 108 9.04 9.13 -5.30
C ALA A 108 10.39 9.72 -5.73
N GLU A 109 10.47 10.30 -6.92
CA GLU A 109 11.67 10.96 -7.44
C GLU A 109 12.07 12.16 -6.58
N ALA A 110 11.10 12.94 -6.10
CA ALA A 110 11.35 14.04 -5.15
C ALA A 110 12.00 13.56 -3.83
N GLN A 111 11.85 12.28 -3.50
CA GLN A 111 12.47 11.64 -2.33
C GLN A 111 13.71 10.80 -2.70
N GLY A 112 14.20 10.89 -3.94
CA GLY A 112 15.34 10.12 -4.42
C GLY A 112 15.07 8.62 -4.57
N ARG A 113 13.80 8.21 -4.64
CA ARG A 113 13.39 6.80 -4.76
C ARG A 113 12.90 6.47 -6.16
N THR A 114 12.94 5.19 -6.49
CA THR A 114 12.26 4.64 -7.67
C THR A 114 11.24 3.60 -7.23
N VAL A 115 10.10 3.54 -7.92
CA VAL A 115 8.98 2.65 -7.58
C VAL A 115 8.58 1.84 -8.81
N ARG A 116 8.33 0.54 -8.61
CA ARG A 116 7.80 -0.34 -9.66
C ARG A 116 6.28 -0.31 -9.65
N PHE A 117 5.66 -0.53 -10.80
CA PHE A 117 4.20 -0.54 -10.91
C PHE A 117 3.68 -1.94 -11.27
N ARG A 118 2.54 -2.31 -10.68
CA ARG A 118 1.80 -3.53 -10.98
C ARG A 118 0.32 -3.23 -11.09
N LEU A 119 -0.35 -3.95 -11.98
CA LEU A 119 -1.77 -3.78 -12.26
C LEU A 119 -2.53 -5.03 -11.83
N ARG A 120 -3.61 -4.84 -11.08
CA ARG A 120 -4.52 -5.91 -10.72
C ARG A 120 -5.69 -5.92 -11.71
N LEU A 121 -5.79 -6.97 -12.52
CA LEU A 121 -6.86 -7.19 -13.49
C LEU A 121 -7.55 -8.53 -13.27
N HIS A 122 -8.87 -8.54 -13.49
CA HIS A 122 -9.58 -9.78 -13.81
C HIS A 122 -9.71 -9.88 -15.31
N VAL A 123 -9.28 -11.00 -15.88
CA VAL A 123 -9.34 -11.24 -17.32
C VAL A 123 -10.29 -12.40 -17.59
N ILE A 124 -11.30 -12.17 -18.43
CA ILE A 124 -12.19 -13.22 -18.94
C ILE A 124 -11.89 -13.39 -20.43
N VAL A 125 -11.12 -14.42 -20.78
CA VAL A 125 -10.81 -14.74 -22.17
C VAL A 125 -11.86 -15.74 -22.71
N ARG A 126 -12.44 -15.43 -23.87
CA ARG A 126 -13.41 -16.26 -24.58
C ARG A 126 -13.24 -16.16 -26.09
N ARG A 127 -13.67 -17.21 -26.80
CA ARG A 127 -13.79 -17.18 -28.26
C ARG A 127 -14.98 -16.28 -28.64
N ARG A 128 -14.80 -15.47 -29.69
CA ARG A 128 -15.86 -14.59 -30.21
C ARG A 128 -17.10 -15.43 -30.58
N GLY A 129 -18.21 -15.27 -29.86
CA GLY A 129 -19.49 -15.92 -30.17
C GLY A 129 -20.18 -16.67 -29.01
N GLU A 130 -19.47 -17.04 -27.94
CA GLU A 130 -20.10 -17.68 -26.77
C GLU A 130 -20.73 -16.65 -25.82
N ARG A 131 -22.06 -16.72 -25.64
CA ARG A 131 -22.78 -15.88 -24.66
C ARG A 131 -22.57 -16.39 -23.24
N ARG A 132 -22.52 -15.46 -22.27
CA ARG A 132 -22.58 -15.77 -20.84
C ARG A 132 -23.93 -16.41 -20.54
N GLY A 133 -23.96 -17.71 -20.26
CA GLY A 133 -25.19 -18.39 -19.85
C GLY A 133 -25.75 -17.72 -18.59
N THR A 134 -26.85 -16.99 -18.74
CA THR A 134 -27.63 -16.49 -17.60
C THR A 134 -28.23 -17.71 -16.92
N ARG A 135 -27.75 -18.05 -15.72
CA ARG A 135 -28.43 -19.03 -14.86
C ARG A 135 -29.82 -18.45 -14.57
N ARG A 136 -30.86 -18.99 -15.22
CA ARG A 136 -32.24 -18.84 -14.76
C ARG A 136 -32.37 -19.69 -13.50
N THR A 137 -32.45 -19.04 -12.35
CA THR A 137 -32.96 -19.64 -11.12
C THR A 137 -34.45 -19.88 -11.32
N THR A 138 -34.84 -21.16 -11.32
CA THR A 138 -36.22 -21.65 -11.12
C THR A 138 -36.74 -21.27 -9.75
#